data_AF-F6H405-F1
#
_entry.id   AF-F6H405-F1
#
_cell.length_a   1.000
_cell.length_b   1.000
_cell.length_c   1.000
_cell.angle_alpha   90.00
_cell.angle_beta   90.00
_cell.angle_gamma   90.00
#
_symmetry.space_group_name_H-M   'P 1'
#
loop_
_entity.id
_entity.type
_entity.pdbx_description
1 polymer ?
#
loop_
_entity_poly.entity_id
_entity_poly.type
_entity_poly.pdbx_seq_one_letter_code
_entity_poly.pdbx_strand_id
1 'polypeptide(L)'
;MSCKPIAKMRRRRSRRPNARLCCRVRRGSRSFGNGGDSSSKVSDKLEALRSLVPVHNGDIQADQLFQETADYIVLLRKQVVILQRLIQFYGSGHEENAV
;
A
#
# COMPACT_ATOMS: atom_id res chain seq x y z
N MET A 1 19.83 72.18 28.52
CA MET A 1 21.14 71.60 28.16
C MET A 1 20.93 70.22 27.57
N SER A 2 21.39 70.05 26.34
CA SER A 2 21.28 68.83 25.54
C SER A 2 22.34 67.78 25.90
N CYS A 3 22.05 66.52 25.51
CA CYS A 3 22.99 65.47 25.07
C CYS A 3 23.86 64.78 26.15
N LYS A 4 24.07 63.45 26.21
CA LYS A 4 23.97 62.32 25.24
C LYS A 4 23.99 60.97 26.00
N PRO A 5 23.42 59.89 25.44
CA PRO A 5 23.79 58.51 25.76
C PRO A 5 25.11 58.12 25.08
N ILE A 6 26.00 57.44 25.81
CA ILE A 6 27.27 56.90 25.29
C ILE A 6 27.01 55.58 24.54
N ALA A 7 27.42 55.58 23.28
CA ALA A 7 27.35 54.46 22.36
C ALA A 7 28.48 53.44 22.61
N LYS A 8 28.15 52.14 22.51
CA LYS A 8 29.08 51.11 22.02
C LYS A 8 28.40 50.21 20.98
N MET A 9 28.65 50.60 19.71
CA MET A 9 29.16 49.75 18.64
C MET A 9 28.39 48.48 18.23
N ARG A 10 27.56 48.65 17.20
CA ARG A 10 27.46 47.87 15.95
C ARG A 10 27.58 46.33 16.04
N ARG A 11 26.44 45.64 15.88
CA ARG A 11 26.35 44.51 14.93
C ARG A 11 25.05 44.61 14.14
N ARG A 12 25.19 45.01 12.88
CA ARG A 12 24.16 45.03 11.84
C ARG A 12 23.59 43.61 11.67
N ARG A 13 22.37 43.33 12.13
CA ARG A 13 21.58 42.22 11.57
C ARG A 13 20.72 42.78 10.44
N SER A 14 21.39 42.95 9.31
CA SER A 14 20.77 43.25 8.03
C SER A 14 19.81 42.12 7.67
N ARG A 15 18.62 42.53 7.21
CA ARG A 15 17.55 41.70 6.70
C ARG A 15 18.03 40.83 5.53
N ARG A 16 17.72 39.53 5.58
CA ARG A 16 17.22 38.69 4.47
C ARG A 16 17.15 37.23 4.97
N PRO A 17 16.02 36.56 4.74
CA PRO A 17 16.15 35.36 3.95
C PRO A 17 15.12 35.42 2.83
N ASN A 18 15.61 35.63 1.61
CA ASN A 18 14.92 35.11 0.45
C ASN A 18 15.64 33.82 0.06
N ALA A 19 14.83 32.84 -0.35
CA ALA A 19 15.23 31.62 -1.02
C ALA A 19 15.81 30.51 -0.12
N ARG A 20 14.98 29.49 0.15
CA ARG A 20 14.98 28.19 -0.56
C ARG A 20 14.35 27.12 0.32
N LEU A 21 13.24 26.57 -0.16
CA LEU A 21 12.91 25.14 -0.16
C LEU A 21 13.44 24.34 1.05
N CYS A 22 12.58 24.14 2.04
CA CYS A 22 12.65 22.94 2.87
C CYS A 22 11.27 22.30 2.87
N CYS A 23 11.11 21.34 1.96
CA CYS A 23 10.04 20.37 1.94
C CYS A 23 9.90 19.75 3.33
N ARG A 24 8.97 20.25 4.15
CA ARG A 24 8.46 19.47 5.27
C ARG A 24 7.44 18.50 4.70
N VAL A 25 7.97 17.42 4.13
CA VAL A 25 7.27 16.14 4.03
C VAL A 25 6.68 15.91 5.41
N ARG A 26 5.36 16.08 5.54
CA ARG A 26 4.63 15.65 6.73
C ARG A 26 4.76 14.14 6.75
N ARG A 27 5.79 13.68 7.47
CA ARG A 27 6.02 12.28 7.81
C ARG A 27 4.68 11.73 8.26
N GLY A 28 4.20 10.71 7.56
CA GLY A 28 3.04 9.94 7.96
C GLY A 28 3.15 9.64 9.44
N SER A 29 2.11 10.03 10.17
CA SER A 29 1.96 9.74 11.58
C SER A 29 1.88 8.23 11.74
N ARG A 30 3.04 7.58 11.84
CA ARG A 30 3.13 6.20 12.32
C ARG A 30 3.02 6.28 13.83
N SER A 31 1.78 6.28 14.31
CA SER A 31 1.51 5.91 15.69
C SER A 31 1.92 4.45 15.84
N PHE A 32 3.15 4.20 16.26
CA PHE A 32 3.53 2.92 16.85
C PHE A 32 3.04 2.95 18.30
N GLY A 33 1.73 2.79 18.45
CA GLY A 33 1.10 2.50 19.73
C GLY A 33 1.49 1.10 20.16
N ASN A 34 2.33 1.04 21.18
CA ASN A 34 2.84 -0.18 21.78
C ASN A 34 1.70 -0.84 22.60
N GLY A 35 1.16 -1.95 22.11
CA GLY A 35 0.02 -2.64 22.70
C GLY A 35 -0.70 -3.49 21.65
N GLY A 36 0.05 -4.30 20.92
CA GLY A 36 -0.47 -5.07 19.79
C GLY A 36 -1.36 -6.21 20.26
N ASP A 37 -2.66 -5.97 20.25
CA ASP A 37 -3.66 -7.02 20.29
C ASP A 37 -3.49 -7.89 19.03
N SER A 38 -3.02 -9.12 19.18
CA SER A 38 -2.90 -10.07 18.06
C SER A 38 -4.24 -10.31 17.37
N SER A 39 -5.35 -10.11 18.09
CA SER A 39 -6.71 -10.22 17.56
C SER A 39 -6.97 -9.24 16.42
N SER A 40 -6.49 -7.99 16.53
CA SER A 40 -6.71 -6.97 15.49
C SER A 40 -6.04 -7.37 14.17
N LYS A 41 -4.79 -7.86 14.24
CA LYS A 41 -4.05 -8.29 13.05
C LYS A 41 -4.68 -9.50 12.35
N VAL A 42 -5.30 -10.41 13.12
CA VAL A 42 -6.00 -11.57 12.55
C VAL A 42 -7.30 -11.12 11.89
N SER A 43 -8.06 -10.22 12.53
CA SER A 43 -9.25 -9.60 11.94
C SER A 43 -8.93 -8.89 10.62
N ASP A 44 -7.90 -8.06 10.59
CA ASP A 44 -7.47 -7.34 9.37
C ASP A 44 -7.15 -8.30 8.21
N LYS A 45 -6.50 -9.43 8.51
CA LYS A 45 -6.18 -10.47 7.51
C LYS A 45 -7.42 -11.20 7.02
N LEU A 46 -8.38 -11.48 7.90
CA LEU A 46 -9.65 -12.12 7.52
C LEU A 46 -10.51 -11.19 6.68
N GLU A 47 -10.55 -9.91 7.00
CA GLU A 47 -11.23 -8.89 6.20
C GLU A 47 -10.59 -8.76 4.81
N ALA A 48 -9.25 -8.71 4.74
CA ALA A 48 -8.54 -8.72 3.48
C ALA A 48 -8.84 -9.99 2.66
N LEU A 49 -8.91 -11.16 3.30
CA LEU A 49 -9.25 -12.41 2.63
C LEU A 49 -10.68 -12.40 2.08
N ARG A 50 -11.66 -11.87 2.84
CA ARG A 50 -13.05 -11.70 2.40
C ARG A 50 -13.16 -10.85 1.13
N SER A 51 -12.30 -9.84 0.97
CA SER A 51 -12.31 -8.99 -0.23
C SER A 51 -11.82 -9.67 -1.52
N LEU A 52 -11.06 -10.76 -1.40
CA LEU A 52 -10.45 -11.47 -2.53
C LEU A 52 -11.26 -12.67 -3.01
N VAL A 53 -12.00 -13.29 -2.10
CA VAL A 53 -12.82 -14.46 -2.41
C VAL A 53 -14.21 -13.95 -2.80
N PRO A 54 -14.86 -14.51 -3.83
CA PRO A 54 -16.21 -14.12 -4.24
C PRO A 54 -17.25 -14.64 -3.24
N VAL A 55 -17.22 -14.10 -2.03
CA VAL A 55 -18.10 -14.47 -0.93
C VAL A 55 -19.32 -13.56 -0.95
N HIS A 56 -20.51 -14.12 -0.79
CA HIS A 56 -21.73 -13.33 -0.66
C HIS A 56 -21.68 -12.48 0.62
N ASN A 57 -22.04 -11.19 0.49
CA ASN A 57 -21.86 -10.09 1.46
C ASN A 57 -22.56 -10.31 2.83
N GLY A 58 -22.15 -11.33 3.58
CA GLY A 58 -22.64 -11.67 4.90
C GLY A 58 -21.49 -11.94 5.86
N ASP A 59 -21.77 -11.83 7.15
CA ASP A 59 -20.83 -12.18 8.22
C ASP A 59 -20.61 -13.69 8.26
N ILE A 60 -19.63 -14.14 7.48
CA ILE A 60 -19.29 -15.54 7.36
C ILE A 60 -18.16 -15.88 8.33
N GLN A 61 -18.34 -16.96 9.07
CA GLN A 61 -17.34 -17.44 10.04
C GLN A 61 -16.04 -17.82 9.34
N ALA A 62 -14.92 -17.78 10.08
CA ALA A 62 -13.60 -18.03 9.53
C ALA A 62 -13.49 -19.43 8.87
N ASP A 63 -14.10 -20.45 9.47
CA ASP A 63 -14.03 -21.82 8.94
C ASP A 63 -14.69 -21.94 7.57
N GLN A 64 -15.86 -21.33 7.39
CA GLN A 64 -16.54 -21.29 6.09
C GLN A 64 -15.77 -20.43 5.09
N LEU A 65 -15.20 -19.29 5.52
CA LEU A 65 -14.34 -18.48 4.66
C LEU A 65 -13.16 -19.30 4.11
N PHE A 66 -12.53 -20.15 4.94
CA PHE A 66 -11.44 -21.00 4.50
C PHE A 66 -11.89 -22.09 3.52
N GLN A 67 -13.08 -22.66 3.72
CA GLN A 67 -13.65 -23.62 2.77
C GLN A 67 -13.90 -22.97 1.39
N GLU A 68 -14.61 -21.84 1.37
CA GLU A 68 -14.87 -21.09 0.13
C GLU A 68 -13.55 -20.66 -0.55
N THR A 69 -12.55 -20.28 0.24
CA THR A 69 -11.20 -19.96 -0.26
C THR A 69 -10.56 -21.17 -0.93
N ALA A 70 -10.63 -22.35 -0.30
CA ALA A 70 -10.05 -23.57 -0.85
C ALA A 70 -10.71 -23.94 -2.18
N ASP A 71 -12.04 -23.89 -2.24
CA ASP A 71 -12.82 -24.15 -3.44
C ASP A 71 -12.50 -23.15 -4.55
N TYR A 72 -12.37 -21.86 -4.20
CA TYR A 72 -12.00 -20.83 -5.15
C TYR A 72 -10.57 -20.98 -5.70
N ILE A 73 -9.60 -21.36 -4.86
CA ILE A 73 -8.23 -21.67 -5.32
C ILE A 73 -8.26 -22.83 -6.32
N VAL A 74 -9.02 -23.89 -6.04
CA VAL A 74 -9.15 -25.03 -6.96
C VAL A 74 -9.79 -24.60 -8.28
N LEU A 75 -10.83 -23.77 -8.23
CA LEU A 75 -11.47 -23.23 -9.42
C LEU A 75 -10.48 -22.42 -10.29
N LEU A 76 -9.76 -21.48 -9.69
CA LEU A 76 -8.76 -20.67 -10.39
C LEU A 76 -7.67 -21.53 -11.02
N ARG A 77 -7.16 -22.54 -10.30
CA ARG A 77 -6.18 -23.49 -10.84
C ARG A 77 -6.71 -24.21 -12.07
N LYS A 78 -7.96 -24.69 -12.04
CA LYS A 78 -8.60 -25.33 -13.20
C LYS A 78 -8.68 -24.37 -14.39
N GLN A 79 -9.11 -23.13 -14.17
CA GLN A 79 -9.19 -22.11 -15.21
C GLN A 79 -7.83 -21.84 -15.86
N VAL A 80 -6.78 -21.68 -15.06
CA VAL A 80 -5.41 -21.50 -15.56
C VAL A 80 -4.96 -22.70 -16.40
N VAL A 81 -5.21 -23.93 -15.96
CA VAL A 81 -4.86 -25.13 -16.72
C VAL A 81 -5.60 -25.16 -18.07
N ILE A 82 -6.89 -24.85 -18.09
CA ILE A 82 -7.66 -24.80 -19.34
C ILE A 82 -7.07 -23.76 -20.28
N LEU A 83 -6.79 -22.54 -19.80
CA LEU A 83 -6.20 -21.48 -20.60
C LEU A 83 -4.82 -21.87 -21.15
N GLN A 84 -3.97 -22.50 -20.33
CA GLN A 84 -2.67 -23.02 -20.77
C GLN A 84 -2.82 -24.09 -21.87
N ARG A 85 -3.80 -25.00 -21.75
CA ARG A 85 -4.09 -25.98 -22.78
C ARG A 85 -4.55 -25.32 -24.07
N LEU A 86 -5.44 -24.35 -24.00
CA LEU A 86 -5.88 -23.60 -25.18
C LEU A 86 -4.70 -22.91 -25.86
N ILE A 87 -3.82 -22.26 -25.10
CA ILE A 87 -2.58 -21.67 -25.65
C ILE A 87 -1.70 -22.74 -26.29
N GLN A 88 -1.56 -23.92 -25.68
CA GLN A 88 -0.77 -25.01 -26.27
C GLN A 88 -1.38 -25.50 -27.59
N PHE A 89 -2.69 -25.71 -27.64
CA PHE A 89 -3.38 -26.21 -28.83
C PHE A 89 -3.37 -25.21 -29.99
N TYR A 90 -3.59 -23.93 -29.71
CA TYR A 90 -3.69 -22.89 -30.75
C TYR A 90 -2.38 -22.15 -31.01
N GLY A 91 -1.48 -22.09 -30.03
CA GLY A 91 -0.17 -21.44 -30.14
C GLY A 91 0.88 -22.29 -30.86
N SER A 92 0.69 -23.60 -30.97
CA SER A 92 1.56 -24.48 -31.77
C SER A 92 1.26 -24.42 -33.28
N GLY A 93 0.21 -23.71 -33.72
CA GLY A 93 -0.19 -23.62 -35.13
C GLY A 93 0.52 -22.54 -35.95
N HIS A 94 1.51 -21.83 -35.38
CA HIS A 94 2.17 -20.69 -36.04
C HIS A 94 3.56 -20.97 -36.62
N GLU A 95 4.03 -22.22 -36.61
CA GLU A 95 5.37 -22.58 -37.13
C GLU A 95 5.33 -23.29 -38.51
N GLU A 96 4.15 -23.53 -39.10
CA GLU A 96 4.02 -24.28 -40.37
C GLU A 96 3.69 -23.43 -41.61
N ASN A 97 3.77 -22.09 -41.51
CA ASN A 97 3.58 -21.18 -42.64
C ASN A 97 4.68 -20.10 -42.72
N ALA A 98 5.95 -20.52 -42.67
CA ALA A 98 7.06 -19.72 -43.19
C ALA A 98 7.45 -20.33 -44.55
N VAL A 99 6.83 -19.77 -45.60
CA VAL A 99 7.13 -19.99 -47.03
C VAL A 99 8.49 -19.39 -47.38
#